data_AF-A0A4Y5MV65-F1
#
_entry.id   AF-A0A4Y5MV65-F1
#
_cell.length_a   1.000
_cell.length_b   1.000
_cell.length_c   1.000
_cell.angle_alpha   90.00
_cell.angle_beta   90.00
_cell.angle_gamma   90.00
#
_symmetry.space_group_name_H-M   'P 1'
#
loop_
_entity.id
_entity.type
_entity.pdbx_description
1 polymer ?
#
loop_
_entity_poly.entity_id
_entity_poly.type
_entity_poly.pdbx_seq_one_letter_code
_entity_poly.pdbx_strand_id
1 'polypeptide(L)'
;MNSLSFYILLVPIINILLLSLNVLLGPDRKYGEKRSSFECGFHSFLGQNRQPFNISFFLFGLLFLIFDLEIILIFPYTLSANHVGSYGLTVLFAFFIILTVGFCYEIGKNALKVYIDKKRFLKYNRCILKSKYMIIKSNRKNINNISLK
;
A
#
# COMPACT_ATOMS: atom_id res chain seq x y z
N MET A 1 -17.17 34.77 15.49
CA MET A 1 -16.51 33.57 14.91
C MET A 1 -17.21 32.36 15.49
N ASN A 2 -17.76 31.48 14.66
CA ASN A 2 -18.42 30.27 15.16
C ASN A 2 -17.38 29.35 15.80
N SER A 3 -17.72 28.69 16.91
CA SER A 3 -16.84 27.71 17.56
C SER A 3 -16.30 26.67 16.57
N LEU A 4 -17.14 26.24 15.62
CA LEU A 4 -16.75 25.34 14.53
C LEU A 4 -15.65 25.92 13.63
N SER A 5 -15.79 27.18 13.22
CA SER A 5 -14.75 27.86 12.40
C SER A 5 -13.43 28.01 13.15
N PHE A 6 -13.49 28.17 14.47
CA PHE A 6 -12.30 28.25 15.32
C PHE A 6 -11.55 26.91 15.38
N TYR A 7 -12.24 25.78 15.58
CA TYR A 7 -11.58 24.46 15.64
C TYR A 7 -10.95 24.05 14.30
N ILE A 8 -11.62 24.30 13.18
CA ILE A 8 -11.11 23.95 11.85
C ILE A 8 -9.79 24.69 11.55
N LEU A 9 -9.64 25.93 12.01
CA LEU A 9 -8.43 26.71 11.82
C LEU A 9 -7.33 26.37 12.83
N LEU A 10 -7.69 26.14 14.09
CA LEU A 10 -6.72 25.93 15.18
C LEU A 10 -5.89 24.64 15.00
N VAL A 11 -6.50 23.54 14.57
CA VAL A 11 -5.81 22.23 14.43
C VAL A 11 -4.63 22.27 13.44
N PRO A 12 -4.78 22.73 12.18
CA PRO A 12 -3.66 22.79 11.25
C PRO A 12 -2.61 23.83 11.68
N ILE A 13 -3.02 24.94 12.30
CA ILE A 13 -2.09 25.98 12.79
C ILE A 13 -1.16 25.40 13.85
N ILE A 14 -1.70 24.67 14.84
CA ILE A 14 -0.89 24.04 15.88
C ILE A 14 0.06 22.98 15.28
N ASN A 15 -0.41 22.19 14.30
CA ASN A 15 0.44 21.18 13.64
C ASN A 15 1.65 21.83 12.95
N ILE A 16 1.42 22.88 12.17
CA ILE A 16 2.48 23.63 11.49
C ILE A 16 3.42 24.29 12.49
N LEU A 17 2.89 24.86 13.58
CA LEU A 17 3.69 25.50 14.62
C LEU A 17 4.61 24.50 15.32
N LEU A 18 4.11 23.33 15.71
CA LEU A 18 4.90 22.27 16.33
C LEU A 18 5.96 21.70 15.37
N LEU A 19 5.62 21.51 14.10
CA LEU A 19 6.58 21.08 13.08
C LEU A 19 7.68 22.13 12.87
N SER A 20 7.31 23.41 12.81
CA SER A 20 8.27 24.52 12.64
C SER A 20 9.21 24.64 13.85
N LEU A 21 8.68 24.48 15.07
CA LEU A 21 9.50 24.44 16.29
C LEU A 21 10.47 23.27 16.28
N ASN A 22 10.06 22.07 15.82
CA ASN A 22 10.95 20.92 15.71
C ASN A 22 12.09 21.16 14.73
N VAL A 23 11.79 21.76 13.57
CA VAL A 23 12.81 22.09 12.56
C VAL A 23 13.77 23.18 13.06
N LEU A 24 13.27 24.18 13.81
CA LEU A 24 14.09 25.28 14.32
C LEU A 24 14.98 24.88 15.51
N LEU A 25 14.45 24.07 16.43
CA LEU A 25 15.14 23.67 17.67
C LEU A 25 15.91 22.34 17.52
N GLY A 26 15.57 21.52 16.53
CA GLY A 26 16.14 20.19 16.34
C GLY A 26 17.59 20.22 15.84
N PRO A 27 18.49 19.38 16.37
CA PRO A 27 19.88 19.33 15.91
C PRO A 27 19.98 18.74 14.50
N ASP A 28 20.38 19.56 13.54
CA ASP A 28 20.54 19.16 12.14
C ASP A 28 21.97 18.69 11.84
N ARG A 29 22.21 17.37 11.91
CA ARG A 29 23.48 16.74 11.48
C ARG A 29 23.28 16.09 10.11
N LYS A 30 23.78 16.74 9.05
CA LYS A 30 23.73 16.28 7.66
C LYS A 30 24.97 15.44 7.34
N TYR A 31 24.79 14.15 7.07
CA TYR A 31 25.84 13.27 6.54
C TYR A 31 25.27 12.44 5.38
N GLY A 32 26.13 12.04 4.42
CA GLY A 32 25.72 11.35 3.19
C GLY A 32 24.90 10.09 3.47
N GLU A 33 25.39 9.24 4.38
CA GLU A 33 24.72 8.00 4.79
C GLU A 33 23.38 8.24 5.54
N LYS A 34 23.16 9.43 6.12
CA LYS A 34 21.85 9.78 6.74
C LYS A 34 20.78 10.00 5.68
N ARG A 35 21.22 10.45 4.50
CA ARG A 35 20.35 10.88 3.40
C ARG A 35 20.09 9.76 2.40
N SER A 36 20.88 8.68 2.44
CA SER A 36 20.61 7.46 1.69
C SER A 36 19.60 6.58 2.42
N SER A 37 18.83 5.80 1.67
CA SER A 37 17.98 4.75 2.23
C SER A 37 18.83 3.73 2.98
N PHE A 38 18.35 3.26 4.13
CA PHE A 38 19.03 2.20 4.87
C PHE A 38 18.92 0.89 4.10
N GLU A 39 20.05 0.37 3.65
CA GLU A 39 20.16 -0.92 2.98
C GLU A 39 21.15 -1.78 3.77
N CYS A 40 20.86 -3.08 3.89
CA CYS A 40 21.68 -4.03 4.67
C CYS A 40 23.06 -4.33 4.02
N GLY A 41 23.82 -3.30 3.61
CA GLY A 41 25.15 -3.39 3.01
C GLY A 41 25.17 -3.69 1.51
N PHE A 42 24.02 -3.66 0.83
CA PHE A 42 23.92 -3.86 -0.62
C PHE A 42 23.21 -2.69 -1.26
N HIS A 43 23.84 -2.07 -2.26
CA HIS A 43 23.22 -1.02 -3.05
C HIS A 43 22.00 -1.58 -3.83
N SER A 44 20.85 -0.92 -3.73
CA SER A 44 19.68 -1.23 -4.54
C SER A 44 20.05 -1.31 -6.01
N PHE A 45 19.58 -2.36 -6.68
CA PHE A 45 19.77 -2.53 -8.11
C PHE A 45 19.05 -1.39 -8.84
N LEU A 46 19.82 -0.41 -9.33
CA LEU A 46 19.39 0.67 -10.21
C LEU A 46 18.75 0.05 -11.47
N GLY A 47 17.42 -0.04 -11.50
CA GLY A 47 16.69 -0.57 -12.66
C GLY A 47 15.40 -1.34 -12.35
N GLN A 48 15.14 -1.74 -11.09
CA GLN A 48 13.91 -2.43 -10.71
C GLN A 48 13.17 -1.73 -9.56
N ASN A 49 12.56 -0.58 -9.85
CA ASN A 49 11.74 0.17 -8.89
C ASN A 49 10.33 -0.43 -8.70
N ARG A 50 9.99 -1.50 -9.44
CA ARG A 50 8.71 -2.19 -9.35
C ARG A 50 8.91 -3.56 -8.73
N GLN A 51 8.43 -3.72 -7.50
CA GLN A 51 8.37 -5.01 -6.84
C GLN A 51 7.09 -5.75 -7.28
N PRO A 52 7.15 -7.05 -7.62
CA PRO A 52 5.95 -7.82 -7.88
C PRO A 52 5.08 -7.85 -6.62
N PHE A 53 3.85 -7.35 -6.74
CA PHE A 53 2.84 -7.41 -5.70
C PHE A 53 1.74 -8.41 -6.08
N ASN A 54 1.02 -8.91 -5.08
CA ASN A 54 -0.11 -9.81 -5.29
C ASN A 54 -1.36 -9.01 -5.69
N ILE A 55 -2.12 -9.53 -6.67
CA ILE A 55 -3.36 -8.91 -7.15
C ILE A 55 -4.43 -8.78 -6.04
N SER A 56 -4.37 -9.63 -5.00
CA SER A 56 -5.31 -9.61 -3.88
C SER A 56 -5.37 -8.25 -3.16
N PHE A 57 -4.27 -7.48 -3.12
CA PHE A 57 -4.26 -6.14 -2.53
C PHE A 57 -5.06 -5.13 -3.37
N PHE A 58 -5.04 -5.27 -4.69
CA PHE A 58 -5.87 -4.45 -5.59
C PHE A 58 -7.35 -4.80 -5.46
N LEU A 59 -7.67 -6.10 -5.39
CA LEU A 59 -9.03 -6.58 -5.18
C LEU A 59 -9.64 -6.04 -3.88
N PHE A 60 -8.86 -5.95 -2.80
CA PHE A 60 -9.33 -5.34 -1.55
C PHE A 60 -9.71 -3.86 -1.72
N GLY A 61 -8.90 -3.08 -2.45
CA GLY A 61 -9.19 -1.68 -2.72
C GLY A 61 -10.44 -1.48 -3.59
N LEU A 62 -10.61 -2.32 -4.61
CA LEU A 62 -11.79 -2.29 -5.47
C LEU A 62 -13.06 -2.68 -4.70
N LEU A 63 -12.96 -3.67 -3.82
CA LEU A 63 -14.06 -4.08 -2.95
C LEU A 63 -14.45 -2.98 -1.95
N PHE A 64 -13.47 -2.33 -1.33
CA PHE A 64 -13.72 -1.19 -0.44
C PHE A 64 -14.45 -0.06 -1.16
N LEU A 65 -14.07 0.25 -2.41
CA LEU A 65 -14.73 1.28 -3.21
C LEU A 65 -16.20 0.95 -3.47
N ILE A 66 -16.52 -0.30 -3.80
CA ILE A 66 -17.91 -0.72 -4.05
C ILE A 66 -18.75 -0.63 -2.77
N PHE A 67 -18.21 -1.06 -1.63
CA PHE A 67 -18.92 -0.95 -0.34
C PHE A 67 -19.11 0.50 0.12
N ASP A 68 -18.15 1.38 -0.14
CA ASP A 68 -18.30 2.81 0.16
C ASP A 68 -19.43 3.43 -0.69
N LEU A 69 -19.53 3.03 -1.96
CA LEU A 69 -20.62 3.42 -2.86
C LEU A 69 -21.98 2.85 -2.41
N GLU A 70 -22.02 1.66 -1.82
CA GLU A 70 -23.26 1.13 -1.26
C GLU A 70 -23.78 1.99 -0.10
N ILE A 71 -22.89 2.41 0.81
CA ILE A 71 -23.26 3.24 1.96
C ILE A 71 -23.71 4.64 1.52
N ILE A 72 -23.06 5.24 0.52
CA ILE A 72 -23.48 6.57 0.03
C ILE A 72 -24.87 6.52 -0.62
N LEU A 73 -25.26 5.39 -1.21
CA LEU A 73 -26.61 5.20 -1.78
C LEU A 73 -27.68 4.97 -0.72
N ILE A 74 -27.31 4.45 0.46
CA ILE A 74 -28.23 4.30 1.60
C ILE A 74 -28.52 5.68 2.24
N PHE A 75 -27.56 6.61 2.21
CA PHE A 75 -27.68 7.93 2.83
C PHE A 75 -28.90 8.78 2.40
N PRO A 76 -29.22 8.97 1.10
CA PRO A 76 -30.40 9.73 0.71
C PRO A 76 -31.71 9.08 1.20
N TYR A 77 -31.79 7.73 1.19
CA TYR A 77 -32.96 7.03 1.70
C TYR A 77 -33.16 7.27 3.20
N THR A 78 -32.09 7.24 4.00
CA THR A 78 -32.21 7.50 5.45
C THR A 78 -32.66 8.92 5.75
N LEU A 79 -32.26 9.90 4.94
CA LEU A 79 -32.71 11.28 5.07
C LEU A 79 -34.19 11.48 4.67
N SER A 80 -34.67 10.79 3.63
CA SER A 80 -36.04 10.95 3.13
C SER A 80 -36.99 9.79 3.49
N ALA A 81 -36.65 8.98 4.50
CA ALA A 81 -37.39 7.75 4.84
C ALA A 81 -38.89 7.98 5.05
N ASN A 82 -39.26 9.12 5.66
CA ASN A 82 -40.65 9.49 5.92
C ASN A 82 -41.46 9.81 4.65
N HIS A 83 -40.81 10.23 3.56
CA HIS A 83 -41.48 10.62 2.31
C HIS A 83 -41.63 9.44 1.33
N VAL A 84 -40.62 8.57 1.26
CA VAL A 84 -40.59 7.45 0.29
C VAL A 84 -41.26 6.19 0.86
N GLY A 85 -41.37 6.09 2.19
CA GLY A 85 -42.06 5.01 2.88
C GLY A 85 -41.50 3.62 2.54
N SER A 86 -42.39 2.61 2.54
CA SER A 86 -42.03 1.21 2.28
C SER A 86 -41.57 0.94 0.84
N TYR A 87 -41.99 1.76 -0.12
CA TYR A 87 -41.58 1.59 -1.52
C TYR A 87 -40.08 1.82 -1.72
N GLY A 88 -39.54 2.89 -1.13
CA GLY A 88 -38.11 3.19 -1.18
C GLY A 88 -37.27 2.12 -0.50
N LEU A 89 -37.79 1.57 0.61
CA LEU A 89 -37.15 0.47 1.33
C LEU A 89 -37.02 -0.76 0.45
N THR A 90 -38.07 -1.15 -0.28
CA THR A 90 -38.05 -2.33 -1.16
C THR A 90 -37.02 -2.18 -2.29
N VAL A 91 -36.95 -1.01 -2.92
CA VAL A 91 -35.96 -0.74 -3.98
C VAL A 91 -34.53 -0.79 -3.43
N LEU A 92 -34.31 -0.20 -2.26
CA LEU A 92 -33.01 -0.20 -1.58
C LEU A 92 -32.57 -1.62 -1.19
N PHE A 93 -33.47 -2.43 -0.65
CA PHE A 93 -33.17 -3.83 -0.33
C PHE A 93 -32.87 -4.66 -1.58
N ALA A 94 -33.60 -4.46 -2.68
CA ALA A 94 -33.34 -5.16 -3.93
C ALA A 94 -31.93 -4.84 -4.47
N PHE A 95 -31.52 -3.58 -4.40
CA PHE A 95 -30.18 -3.13 -4.77
C PHE A 95 -29.09 -3.74 -3.86
N PHE A 96 -29.29 -3.69 -2.54
CA PHE A 96 -28.37 -4.25 -1.54
C PHE A 96 -28.14 -5.76 -1.74
N ILE A 97 -29.21 -6.51 -2.03
CA ILE A 97 -29.14 -7.96 -2.28
C ILE A 97 -28.27 -8.26 -3.50
N ILE A 98 -28.44 -7.52 -4.60
CA ILE A 98 -27.67 -7.73 -5.84
C ILE A 98 -26.17 -7.50 -5.58
N LEU A 99 -25.81 -6.43 -4.86
CA LEU A 99 -24.42 -6.15 -4.51
C LEU A 99 -23.84 -7.19 -3.55
N THR A 100 -24.60 -7.59 -2.53
CA THR A 100 -24.19 -8.62 -1.56
C THR A 100 -23.94 -9.98 -2.24
N VAL A 101 -24.73 -10.34 -3.25
CA VAL A 101 -24.51 -11.56 -4.04
C VAL A 101 -23.20 -11.46 -4.84
N GLY A 102 -22.94 -10.31 -5.46
CA GLY A 102 -21.66 -10.06 -6.15
C GLY A 102 -20.46 -10.18 -5.21
N PHE A 103 -20.58 -9.65 -4.00
CA PHE A 103 -19.55 -9.80 -2.96
C PHE A 103 -19.34 -11.26 -2.54
N CYS A 104 -20.42 -11.99 -2.28
CA CYS A 104 -20.37 -13.39 -1.88
C CYS A 104 -19.70 -14.25 -2.96
N TYR A 105 -19.93 -13.94 -4.24
CA TYR A 105 -19.27 -14.60 -5.36
C TYR A 105 -17.74 -14.41 -5.35
N GLU A 106 -17.26 -13.19 -5.10
CA GLU A 106 -15.82 -12.89 -5.03
C GLU A 106 -15.13 -13.57 -3.84
N ILE A 107 -15.82 -13.70 -2.69
CA ILE A 107 -15.34 -14.49 -1.56
C ILE A 107 -15.23 -15.97 -1.95
N GLY A 108 -16.25 -16.53 -2.60
CA GLY A 108 -16.27 -17.93 -3.04
C GLY A 108 -15.11 -18.28 -4.00
N LYS A 109 -14.68 -17.32 -4.82
CA LYS A 109 -13.50 -17.47 -5.69
C LYS A 109 -12.15 -17.43 -4.97
N ASN A 110 -12.13 -17.22 -3.65
CA ASN A 110 -10.91 -17.03 -2.86
C ASN A 110 -9.99 -15.92 -3.41
N ALA A 111 -10.53 -14.94 -4.14
CA ALA A 111 -9.75 -13.87 -4.77
C ALA A 111 -9.02 -12.99 -3.73
N LEU A 112 -9.60 -12.89 -2.52
CA LEU A 112 -9.03 -12.17 -1.38
C LEU A 112 -7.92 -12.92 -0.63
N LYS A 113 -7.71 -14.22 -0.89
CA LYS A 113 -6.68 -14.98 -0.18
C LYS A 113 -5.31 -14.50 -0.63
N VAL A 114 -4.53 -13.97 0.31
CA VAL A 114 -3.15 -13.59 0.03
C VAL A 114 -2.33 -14.87 -0.12
N TYR A 115 -2.12 -15.30 -1.36
CA TYR A 115 -1.27 -16.45 -1.67
C TYR A 115 0.20 -16.06 -1.55
N ILE A 116 0.90 -16.65 -0.60
CA ILE A 116 2.36 -16.58 -0.55
C ILE A 116 2.88 -17.56 -1.62
N ASP A 117 3.25 -17.03 -2.79
CA ASP A 117 3.80 -17.86 -3.86
C ASP A 117 5.24 -18.30 -3.52
N LYS A 118 5.35 -19.50 -2.92
CA LYS A 118 6.64 -20.15 -2.66
C LYS A 118 7.46 -20.36 -3.93
N LYS A 119 6.85 -20.54 -5.12
CA LYS A 119 7.59 -20.76 -6.37
C LYS A 119 8.35 -19.52 -6.80
N ARG A 120 7.74 -18.32 -6.70
CA ARG A 120 8.42 -17.04 -6.92
C ARG A 120 9.55 -16.81 -5.93
N PHE A 121 9.34 -17.14 -4.65
CA PHE A 121 10.38 -17.04 -3.62
C PHE A 121 11.59 -17.95 -3.92
N LEU A 122 11.34 -19.19 -4.35
CA LEU A 122 12.39 -20.13 -4.77
C LEU A 122 13.11 -19.68 -6.05
N LYS A 123 12.40 -19.08 -7.01
CA LYS A 123 13.01 -18.54 -8.24
C LYS A 123 13.93 -17.35 -7.93
N TYR A 124 13.52 -16.47 -7.03
CA TYR A 124 14.33 -15.34 -6.57
C TYR A 124 15.64 -15.80 -5.91
N ASN A 125 15.57 -16.75 -4.97
CA ASN A 125 16.76 -17.32 -4.33
C ASN A 125 17.69 -18.00 -5.34
N ARG A 126 17.14 -18.69 -6.35
CA ARG A 126 17.95 -19.31 -7.41
C ARG A 126 18.65 -18.27 -8.30
N CYS A 127 18.01 -17.13 -8.60
CA CYS A 127 18.64 -16.03 -9.34
C CYS A 127 19.75 -15.34 -8.53
N ILE A 128 19.55 -15.10 -7.23
CA ILE A 128 20.59 -14.54 -6.34
C ILE A 128 21.79 -15.49 -6.23
N LEU A 129 21.56 -16.79 -6.04
CA LEU A 129 22.63 -17.78 -5.98
C LEU A 129 23.43 -17.82 -7.29
N LYS A 130 22.74 -17.71 -8.43
CA LYS A 130 23.40 -17.65 -9.75
C LYS A 130 24.27 -16.39 -9.89
N SER A 131 23.77 -15.24 -9.43
CA SER A 131 24.53 -13.98 -9.38
C SER A 131 25.78 -14.08 -8.48
N LYS A 132 25.62 -14.57 -7.24
CA LYS A 132 26.74 -14.79 -6.31
C LYS A 132 27.81 -15.74 -6.86
N TYR A 133 27.40 -16.85 -7.49
CA TYR A 133 28.34 -17.80 -8.11
C TYR A 133 29.14 -17.16 -9.27
N MET A 134 28.49 -16.33 -10.08
CA MET A 134 29.16 -15.62 -11.19
C MET A 134 30.23 -14.64 -10.69
N ILE A 135 29.93 -13.89 -9.62
CA ILE A 135 30.89 -12.97 -8.99
C ILE A 135 32.09 -13.73 -8.42
N ILE A 136 31.86 -14.83 -7.69
CA ILE A 136 32.94 -15.67 -7.12
C ILE A 136 33.80 -16.29 -8.23
N LYS A 137 33.19 -16.74 -9.32
CA LYS A 137 33.92 -17.31 -10.48
C LYS A 137 34.78 -16.27 -11.19
N SER A 138 34.32 -15.02 -11.27
CA SER A 138 35.09 -13.90 -11.81
C SER A 138 36.31 -13.59 -10.92
N ASN A 139 36.10 -13.52 -9.60
CA ASN A 139 37.18 -13.20 -8.65
C ASN A 139 38.28 -14.27 -8.61
N ARG A 140 37.93 -15.57 -8.71
CA ARG A 140 38.93 -16.65 -8.82
C ARG A 140 39.80 -16.56 -10.07
N LYS A 141 39.23 -16.16 -11.23
CA LYS A 141 40.01 -16.02 -12.47
C LYS A 141 41.00 -14.86 -12.38
N ASN A 142 40.65 -13.78 -11.69
CA ASN A 142 41.53 -12.62 -11.51
C ASN A 142 42.74 -12.96 -10.62
N ILE A 143 42.51 -13.70 -9.51
CA ILE A 143 43.58 -14.14 -8.59
C ILE A 143 44.60 -15.08 -9.29
N ASN A 144 44.12 -15.97 -10.16
CA ASN A 144 44.99 -16.88 -10.90
C ASN A 144 45.82 -16.16 -11.98
N ASN A 145 45.35 -15.03 -12.51
CA ASN A 145 46.11 -14.22 -13.48
C ASN A 145 47.16 -13.32 -12.82
N ILE A 146 47.01 -13.00 -11.52
CA ILE A 146 47.97 -12.21 -10.73
C ILE A 146 49.12 -13.09 -10.20
N SER A 147 48.91 -14.41 -10.09
CA SER A 147 49.90 -15.39 -9.63
C SER A 147 50.72 -16.06 -10.74
N LEU A 148 50.44 -15.73 -12.01
CA LEU A 148 51.16 -16.20 -13.20
C LEU A 148 51.97 -15.08 -13.89
N LYS A 149 52.18 -13.96 -13.19
CA LYS A 149 53.09 -12.86 -13.56
C LYS A 149 54.16 -12.74 -12.48
#